data_AF-A0A661A9R6-F1
#
_entry.id   AF-A0A661A9R6-F1
#
_cell.length_a   1.000
_cell.length_b   1.000
_cell.length_c   1.000
_cell.angle_alpha   90.00
_cell.angle_beta   90.00
_cell.angle_gamma   90.00
#
_symmetry.space_group_name_H-M   'P 1'
#
loop_
_entity.id
_entity.type
_entity.pdbx_description
1 polymer ?
#
loop_
_entity_poly.entity_id
_entity_poly.type
_entity_poly.pdbx_seq_one_letter_code
_entity_poly.pdbx_strand_id
1 'polypeptide(L)'
;MESTGSLHRLRKSDLTLTELQRLDMELRKRGRSRDTLWALWGLLSYFGAHRYYVGDNGYATAMFATSFVPMIGIAIQFMFLPADSVTAGVLFWVFVFWLGASVLWSWIDAFFVNGRVERFNDEAETQIIAEIAAERSRSRQHA
;
A
#
# COMPACT_ATOMS: atom_id res chain seq x y z
N MET A 1 1.51 -41.05 26.78
CA MET A 1 2.29 -40.18 25.89
C MET A 1 1.53 -40.07 24.59
N GLU A 2 0.58 -39.12 24.50
CA GLU A 2 0.06 -38.58 23.24
C GLU A 2 -1.02 -37.57 23.61
N SER A 3 -0.63 -36.30 23.58
CA SER A 3 -1.55 -35.20 23.35
C SER A 3 -0.77 -34.24 22.45
N THR A 4 -0.53 -34.68 21.23
CA THR A 4 -0.40 -33.83 20.06
C THR A 4 -1.70 -33.04 19.93
N GLY A 5 -1.89 -32.08 20.83
CA GLY A 5 -2.91 -31.07 20.72
C GLY A 5 -2.65 -30.36 19.41
N SER A 6 -3.60 -30.54 18.48
CA SER A 6 -3.69 -29.81 17.22
C SER A 6 -3.14 -28.40 17.41
N LEU A 7 -2.23 -27.97 16.53
CA LEU A 7 -1.73 -26.59 16.46
C LEU A 7 -2.92 -25.62 16.38
N HIS A 8 -3.50 -25.27 17.53
CA HIS A 8 -4.57 -24.31 17.61
C HIS A 8 -3.90 -22.98 17.33
N ARG A 9 -4.16 -22.44 16.13
CA ARG A 9 -3.72 -21.10 15.75
C ARG A 9 -4.18 -20.17 16.85
N LEU A 10 -3.24 -19.63 17.65
CA LEU A 10 -3.58 -18.71 18.73
C LEU A 10 -4.44 -17.60 18.17
N ARG A 11 -5.63 -17.39 18.75
CA ARG A 11 -6.51 -16.29 18.40
C ARG A 11 -6.29 -15.16 19.39
N LYS A 12 -6.68 -13.94 19.00
CA LYS A 12 -6.62 -12.76 19.87
C LYS A 12 -7.29 -12.97 21.23
N SER A 13 -8.35 -13.78 21.27
CA SER A 13 -9.08 -14.16 22.49
C SER A 13 -8.26 -14.99 23.49
N ASP A 14 -7.18 -15.64 23.03
CA ASP A 14 -6.41 -16.61 23.82
C ASP A 14 -5.14 -15.97 24.43
N LEU A 15 -4.99 -14.65 24.23
CA LEU A 15 -3.88 -13.85 24.76
C LEU A 15 -4.18 -13.43 26.20
N THR A 16 -3.16 -13.50 27.05
CA THR A 16 -3.22 -12.88 28.38
C THR A 16 -3.25 -11.36 28.24
N LEU A 17 -3.66 -10.66 29.29
CA LEU A 17 -3.72 -9.20 29.29
C LEU A 17 -2.37 -8.56 28.90
N THR A 18 -1.27 -9.10 29.42
CA THR A 18 0.08 -8.62 29.13
C THR A 18 0.47 -8.85 27.66
N GLU A 19 0.14 -10.02 27.10
CA GLU A 19 0.40 -10.31 25.68
C GLU A 19 -0.49 -9.48 24.75
N LEU A 20 -1.74 -9.19 25.14
CA LEU A 20 -2.63 -8.32 24.40
C LEU A 20 -2.11 -6.88 24.37
N GLN A 21 -1.61 -6.38 25.50
CA GLN A 21 -0.96 -5.06 25.57
C GLN A 21 0.30 -5.01 24.70
N ARG A 22 1.10 -6.08 24.70
CA ARG A 22 2.27 -6.18 23.81
C ARG A 22 1.86 -6.20 22.34
N LEU A 23 0.86 -7.01 21.98
CA LEU A 23 0.30 -7.05 20.63
C LEU A 23 -0.10 -5.64 20.17
N ASP A 24 -0.84 -4.90 21.00
CA ASP A 24 -1.27 -3.54 20.67
C ASP A 24 -0.08 -2.59 20.50
N MET A 25 0.90 -2.64 21.40
CA MET A 25 2.13 -1.82 21.27
C MET A 25 2.91 -2.14 19.98
N GLU A 26 3.05 -3.41 19.63
CA GLU A 26 3.74 -3.83 18.41
C GLU A 26 2.94 -3.52 17.15
N LEU A 27 1.62 -3.69 17.18
CA LEU A 27 0.72 -3.36 16.07
C LEU A 27 0.69 -1.85 15.82
N ARG A 28 0.72 -1.02 16.87
CA ARG A 28 0.84 0.45 16.72
C ARG A 28 2.19 0.86 16.13
N LYS A 29 3.25 0.07 16.34
CA LYS A 29 4.58 0.32 15.80
C LYS A 29 4.73 -0.15 14.34
N ARG A 30 4.19 -1.31 14.00
CA ARG A 30 4.32 -1.95 12.67
C ARG A 30 3.17 -1.60 11.72
N GLY A 31 1.98 -1.33 12.27
CA GLY A 31 0.77 -1.03 11.54
C GLY A 31 0.83 0.31 10.80
N ARG A 32 -0.11 0.49 9.89
CA ARG A 32 -0.22 1.64 9.01
C ARG A 32 -1.52 2.38 9.30
N SER A 33 -1.44 3.71 9.27
CA SER A 33 -2.58 4.59 9.54
C SER A 33 -3.38 4.85 8.26
N ARG A 34 -4.69 4.66 8.36
CA ARG A 34 -5.64 4.99 7.30
C ARG A 34 -5.57 6.46 6.91
N ASP A 35 -5.46 7.35 7.90
CA ASP A 35 -5.41 8.79 7.70
C ASP A 35 -4.16 9.22 6.92
N THR A 36 -3.01 8.59 7.21
CA THR A 36 -1.77 8.85 6.48
C THR A 36 -1.89 8.37 5.04
N LEU A 37 -2.53 7.22 4.79
CA LEU A 37 -2.75 6.77 3.43
C LEU A 37 -3.71 7.70 2.67
N TRP A 38 -4.76 8.22 3.31
CA TRP A 38 -5.65 9.23 2.72
C TRP A 38 -4.93 10.54 2.44
N ALA A 39 -4.04 10.99 3.33
CA ALA A 39 -3.21 12.17 3.10
C ALA A 39 -2.24 11.96 1.93
N LEU A 40 -1.59 10.79 1.83
CA LEU A 40 -0.74 10.42 0.70
C LEU A 40 -1.55 10.35 -0.60
N TRP A 41 -2.77 9.81 -0.55
CA TRP A 41 -3.65 9.80 -1.70
C TRP A 41 -4.02 11.22 -2.11
N GLY A 42 -4.46 12.10 -1.21
CA GLY A 42 -4.83 13.47 -1.57
C GLY A 42 -3.70 14.30 -2.19
N LEU A 43 -2.47 14.16 -1.66
CA LEU A 43 -1.32 14.96 -2.08
C LEU A 43 -0.51 14.35 -3.23
N LEU A 44 -0.54 13.02 -3.37
CA LEU A 44 0.41 12.27 -4.18
C LEU A 44 -0.24 11.15 -5.01
N SER A 45 -1.57 11.19 -5.15
CA SER A 45 -2.40 10.28 -5.96
C SER A 45 -1.98 10.23 -7.43
N TYR A 46 -1.56 11.35 -7.99
CA TYR A 46 -1.15 11.43 -9.39
C TYR A 46 0.16 10.66 -9.68
N PHE A 47 1.05 10.57 -8.68
CA PHE A 47 2.32 9.85 -8.78
C PHE A 47 2.24 8.40 -8.28
N GLY A 48 1.06 7.95 -7.80
CA GLY A 48 0.87 6.59 -7.28
C GLY A 48 1.53 6.33 -5.93
N ALA A 49 1.93 7.37 -5.18
CA ALA A 49 2.80 7.18 -4.02
C ALA A 49 2.10 6.57 -2.80
N HIS A 50 0.78 6.71 -2.71
CA HIS A 50 -0.03 6.04 -1.71
C HIS A 50 0.11 4.51 -1.78
N ARG A 51 0.41 3.94 -2.95
CA ARG A 51 0.64 2.49 -3.09
C ARG A 51 1.96 2.02 -2.49
N TYR A 52 3.01 2.85 -2.53
CA TYR A 52 4.30 2.52 -1.91
C TYR A 52 4.20 2.39 -0.38
N TYR A 53 3.25 3.09 0.24
CA TYR A 53 3.06 3.04 1.70
C TYR A 53 2.56 1.68 2.21
N VAL A 54 1.78 0.95 1.40
CA VAL A 54 1.22 -0.37 1.72
C VAL A 54 2.00 -1.52 1.08
N GLY A 55 3.16 -1.26 0.47
CA GLY A 55 4.05 -2.29 -0.08
C GLY A 55 3.67 -2.82 -1.48
N ASP A 56 2.69 -2.23 -2.15
CA ASP A 56 2.27 -2.59 -3.51
C ASP A 56 3.18 -1.93 -4.57
N ASN A 57 4.46 -2.33 -4.58
CA ASN A 57 5.51 -1.67 -5.36
C ASN A 57 5.30 -1.80 -6.87
N GLY A 58 4.85 -2.97 -7.36
CA GLY A 58 4.71 -3.24 -8.79
C GLY A 58 3.67 -2.33 -9.44
N TYR A 59 2.49 -2.25 -8.83
CA TYR A 59 1.45 -1.37 -9.34
C TYR A 59 1.82 0.10 -9.12
N ALA A 60 2.46 0.46 -8.00
CA ALA A 60 2.92 1.82 -7.75
C ALA A 60 3.82 2.34 -8.88
N THR A 61 4.78 1.51 -9.31
CA THR A 61 5.68 1.85 -10.42
C THR A 61 4.93 1.95 -11.75
N ALA A 62 3.94 1.09 -12.01
CA ALA A 62 3.11 1.18 -13.20
C ALA A 62 2.32 2.50 -13.26
N MET A 63 1.67 2.89 -12.15
CA MET A 63 0.95 4.16 -12.03
C MET A 63 1.88 5.36 -12.24
N PHE A 64 3.06 5.32 -11.63
CA PHE A 64 4.07 6.34 -11.81
C PHE A 64 4.47 6.47 -13.29
N ALA A 65 4.81 5.35 -13.94
CA ALA A 65 5.18 5.34 -15.36
C ALA A 65 4.06 5.87 -16.26
N THR A 66 2.79 5.47 -16.02
CA THR A 66 1.66 5.95 -16.81
C THR A 66 1.41 7.46 -16.70
N SER A 67 1.76 8.08 -15.58
CA SER A 67 1.66 9.53 -15.41
C SER A 67 2.91 10.27 -15.91
N PHE A 68 4.10 9.67 -15.77
CA PHE A 68 5.37 10.32 -16.13
C PHE A 68 5.65 10.31 -17.64
N VAL A 69 5.31 9.22 -18.34
CA VAL A 69 5.50 9.07 -19.80
C VAL A 69 4.84 10.21 -20.59
N PRO A 70 3.55 10.49 -20.45
CA PRO A 70 2.91 11.61 -21.14
C PRO A 70 3.46 12.97 -20.70
N MET A 71 3.89 13.14 -19.45
CA MET A 71 4.51 14.39 -18.98
C MET A 71 5.86 14.65 -19.68
N ILE A 72 6.69 13.61 -19.81
CA ILE A 72 7.92 13.66 -20.60
C ILE A 72 7.60 13.92 -22.08
N GLY A 73 6.58 13.26 -22.62
CA GLY A 73 6.14 13.46 -24.01
C GLY A 73 5.77 14.91 -24.30
N ILE A 74 5.00 15.53 -23.40
CA ILE A 74 4.66 16.97 -23.48
C ILE A 74 5.92 17.83 -23.40
N ALA A 75 6.85 17.55 -22.48
CA ALA A 75 8.09 18.32 -22.35
C ALA A 75 8.98 18.21 -23.60
N ILE A 76 9.17 17.01 -24.13
CA ILE A 76 9.93 16.77 -25.38
C ILE A 76 9.27 17.51 -26.54
N GLN A 77 7.94 17.45 -26.63
CA GLN A 77 7.20 18.16 -27.65
C GLN A 77 7.47 19.68 -27.60
N PHE A 78 7.35 20.31 -26.44
CA PHE A 78 7.63 21.75 -26.30
C PHE A 78 9.10 22.10 -26.57
N MET A 79 10.02 21.16 -26.38
CA MET A 79 11.45 21.36 -26.60
C MET A 79 11.86 21.22 -28.08
N PHE A 80 11.20 20.35 -28.86
CA PHE A 80 11.68 19.94 -30.18
C PHE A 80 10.69 20.11 -31.34
N LEU A 81 9.39 20.28 -31.07
CA LEU A 81 8.37 20.39 -32.11
C LEU A 81 7.87 21.84 -32.24
N PRO A 82 7.74 22.38 -33.46
CA PRO A 82 7.12 23.69 -33.68
C PRO A 82 5.67 23.71 -33.19
N ALA A 83 5.33 24.70 -32.36
CA ALA A 83 4.02 24.80 -31.71
C ALA A 83 2.86 25.08 -32.69
N ASP A 84 3.16 25.66 -33.85
CA ASP A 84 2.23 25.93 -34.95
C ASP A 84 1.94 24.69 -35.81
N SER A 85 2.71 23.60 -35.64
CA SER A 85 2.48 22.36 -36.38
C SER A 85 1.21 21.65 -35.91
N VAL A 86 0.38 21.20 -36.87
CA VAL A 86 -0.81 20.38 -36.60
C VAL A 86 -0.43 19.13 -35.79
N THR A 87 0.73 18.52 -36.08
CA THR A 87 1.26 17.37 -35.35
C THR A 87 1.46 17.65 -33.86
N ALA A 88 2.04 18.80 -33.50
CA ALA A 88 2.19 19.20 -32.11
C ALA A 88 0.80 19.38 -31.45
N GLY A 89 -0.13 20.06 -32.11
CA GLY A 89 -1.50 20.21 -31.59
C GLY A 89 -2.17 18.86 -31.28
N VAL A 90 -2.10 17.90 -32.20
CA VAL A 90 -2.69 16.56 -32.01
C VAL A 90 -2.01 15.80 -30.87
N LEU A 91 -0.67 15.75 -30.85
CA LEU A 91 0.09 15.04 -29.82
C LEU A 91 -0.16 15.60 -28.41
N PHE A 92 -0.26 16.93 -28.30
CA PHE A 92 -0.57 17.58 -27.03
C PHE A 92 -1.91 17.10 -26.47
N TRP A 93 -2.96 17.13 -27.28
CA TRP A 93 -4.29 16.68 -26.85
C TRP A 93 -4.33 15.18 -26.54
N VAL A 94 -3.57 14.35 -27.27
CA VAL A 94 -3.43 12.91 -26.95
C VAL A 94 -2.77 12.73 -25.58
N PHE A 95 -1.68 13.44 -25.27
CA PHE A 95 -1.03 13.34 -23.97
C PHE A 95 -1.91 13.91 -22.85
N VAL A 96 -2.62 15.01 -23.08
CA VAL A 96 -3.58 15.58 -22.11
C VAL A 96 -4.71 14.59 -21.84
N PHE A 97 -5.25 13.94 -22.87
CA PHE A 97 -6.28 12.92 -22.70
C PHE A 97 -5.77 11.73 -21.88
N TRP A 98 -4.56 11.25 -22.16
CA TRP A 98 -3.91 10.20 -21.38
C TRP A 98 -3.73 10.63 -19.91
N LEU A 99 -3.24 11.85 -19.66
CA LEU A 99 -3.11 12.38 -18.30
C LEU A 99 -4.45 12.46 -17.58
N GLY A 100 -5.49 12.93 -18.26
CA GLY A 100 -6.86 12.92 -17.73
C GLY A 100 -7.31 11.51 -17.35
N ALA A 101 -7.10 10.53 -18.22
CA ALA A 101 -7.42 9.13 -17.94
C ALA A 101 -6.65 8.58 -16.72
N SER A 102 -5.37 8.93 -16.56
CA SER A 102 -4.57 8.54 -15.39
C SER A 102 -5.12 9.13 -14.08
N VAL A 103 -5.53 10.41 -14.09
CA VAL A 103 -6.15 11.06 -12.93
C VAL A 103 -7.47 10.37 -12.56
N LEU A 104 -8.33 10.13 -13.54
CA LEU A 104 -9.61 9.43 -13.33
C LEU A 104 -9.40 8.03 -12.75
N TRP A 105 -8.39 7.30 -13.25
CA TRP A 105 -8.03 6.00 -12.71
C TRP A 105 -7.57 6.06 -11.25
N SER A 106 -6.79 7.08 -10.87
CA SER A 106 -6.36 7.29 -9.48
C SER A 106 -7.53 7.57 -8.52
N TRP A 107 -8.62 8.16 -9.04
CA TRP A 107 -9.85 8.37 -8.26
C TRP A 107 -10.64 7.07 -8.05
N ILE A 108 -10.68 6.20 -9.06
CA ILE A 108 -11.26 4.85 -8.91
C ILE A 108 -10.49 4.06 -7.85
N ASP A 109 -9.16 4.22 -7.80
CA ASP A 109 -8.32 3.56 -6.81
C ASP A 109 -8.63 3.98 -5.35
N ALA A 110 -9.22 5.16 -5.14
CA ALA A 110 -9.58 5.67 -3.81
C ALA A 110 -10.53 4.72 -3.06
N PHE A 111 -11.42 4.03 -3.78
CA PHE A 111 -12.32 3.04 -3.19
C PHE A 111 -11.57 1.85 -2.57
N PHE A 112 -10.39 1.52 -3.10
CA PHE A 112 -9.57 0.39 -2.65
C PHE A 112 -8.49 0.79 -1.64
N VAL A 113 -8.41 2.06 -1.26
CA VAL A 113 -7.44 2.58 -0.26
C VAL A 113 -7.67 1.97 1.11
N ASN A 114 -8.92 1.95 1.58
CA ASN A 114 -9.24 1.49 2.94
C ASN A 114 -8.94 0.00 3.13
N GLY A 115 -9.39 -0.83 2.17
CA GLY A 115 -9.18 -2.28 2.24
C GLY A 115 -7.70 -2.69 2.20
N ARG A 116 -6.81 -1.87 1.63
CA ARG A 116 -5.36 -2.17 1.63
C ARG A 116 -4.72 -1.97 3.00
N VAL A 117 -5.11 -0.91 3.72
CA VAL A 117 -4.60 -0.66 5.08
C VAL A 117 -5.09 -1.74 6.02
N GLU A 118 -6.36 -2.12 5.90
CA GLU A 118 -6.95 -3.19 6.70
C GLU A 118 -6.20 -4.50 6.48
N ARG A 119 -6.00 -4.93 5.22
CA ARG A 119 -5.19 -6.14 4.93
C ARG A 119 -3.77 -6.08 5.49
N PHE A 120 -3.07 -4.95 5.32
CA PHE A 120 -1.72 -4.80 5.84
C PHE A 120 -1.68 -4.90 7.38
N ASN A 121 -2.65 -4.27 8.06
CA ASN A 121 -2.74 -4.30 9.51
C ASN A 121 -3.14 -5.70 10.03
N ASP A 122 -4.03 -6.40 9.33
CA ASP A 122 -4.44 -7.78 9.67
C ASP A 122 -3.27 -8.77 9.50
N GLU A 123 -2.47 -8.60 8.45
CA GLU A 123 -1.24 -9.37 8.23
C GLU A 123 -0.21 -9.10 9.33
N ALA A 124 -0.01 -7.83 9.69
CA ALA A 124 0.87 -7.46 10.79
C ALA A 124 0.39 -8.02 12.14
N GLU A 125 -0.91 -7.95 12.43
CA GLU A 125 -1.52 -8.52 13.64
C GLU A 125 -1.30 -10.04 13.69
N THR A 126 -1.53 -10.74 12.58
CA THR A 126 -1.33 -12.19 12.47
C THR A 126 0.14 -12.58 12.71
N GLN A 127 1.09 -11.82 12.16
CA GLN A 127 2.52 -12.06 12.37
C GLN A 127 2.92 -11.87 13.84
N ILE A 128 2.46 -10.79 14.49
CA ILE A 128 2.78 -10.54 15.90
C ILE A 128 2.18 -11.62 16.81
N ILE A 129 0.95 -12.07 16.55
CA ILE A 129 0.34 -13.18 17.29
C ILE A 129 1.17 -14.47 17.13
N ALA A 130 1.67 -14.75 15.92
CA ALA A 130 2.53 -15.90 15.66
C ALA A 130 3.88 -15.79 16.40
N GLU A 131 4.47 -14.60 16.49
CA GLU A 131 5.68 -14.33 17.28
C GLU A 131 5.44 -14.59 18.77
N ILE A 132 4.35 -14.07 19.35
CA ILE A 132 3.95 -14.32 20.74
C ILE A 132 3.73 -15.82 20.99
N ALA A 133 3.10 -16.53 20.04
CA ALA A 133 2.89 -17.97 20.13
C ALA A 133 4.21 -18.74 20.24
N ALA A 134 5.18 -18.39 19.38
CA ALA A 134 6.49 -19.03 19.31
C ALA A 134 7.34 -18.74 20.56
N GLU A 135 7.23 -17.53 21.12
CA GLU A 135 7.86 -17.20 22.40
C GLU A 135 7.25 -18.00 23.55
N ARG A 136 5.91 -18.07 23.64
CA ARG A 136 5.21 -18.82 24.69
C ARG A 136 5.58 -20.31 24.67
N SER A 137 5.73 -20.91 23.49
CA SER A 137 6.17 -22.31 23.37
C SER A 137 7.62 -22.50 23.83
N ARG A 138 8.52 -21.57 23.51
CA ARG A 138 9.93 -21.63 23.94
C ARG A 138 10.06 -21.48 25.46
N SER A 139 9.36 -20.53 26.06
CA SER A 139 9.37 -20.34 27.52
C SER A 139 8.88 -21.57 28.28
N ARG A 140 7.89 -22.30 27.74
CA ARG A 140 7.40 -23.56 28.31
C ARG A 140 8.38 -24.74 28.19
N GLN A 141 9.28 -24.72 27.22
CA GLN A 141 10.26 -25.78 27.00
C GLN A 141 11.50 -25.64 27.92
N HIS A 142 11.77 -24.42 28.40
CA HIS A 142 12.89 -24.11 29.30
C HIS A 142 12.49 -24.02 30.79
N ALA A 143 11.22 -24.26 31.12
CA ALA A 143 10.69 -24.31 32.48
C ALA A 143 10.53 -25.76 32.93
#